data_AF-A0A5F5PZQ4-F1
#
_entry.id   AF-A0A5F5PZQ4-F1
#
_cell.length_a   1.000
_cell.length_b   1.000
_cell.length_c   1.000
_cell.angle_alpha   90.00
_cell.angle_beta   90.00
_cell.angle_gamma   90.00
#
_symmetry.space_group_name_H-M   'P 1'
#
loop_
_entity.id
_entity.type
_entity.pdbx_description
1 polymer ?
#
loop_
_entity_poly.entity_id
_entity_poly.type
_entity_poly.pdbx_seq_one_letter_code
_entity_poly.pdbx_strand_id
1 'polypeptide(L)'
;MFQIGGLIVFCGLLGQTTALLETLPLSLNQTQPLTVAPSPALSHTDFAGSLSIALSNGLLSEGLLGSLEKLPLLNTLKGEGVTTKAVFGGLLGKIATVIRFMNIIDVKVTHPRLLDLDTVQSPDGGRFYVTIPLDMILNVNMLLVGSLLKGGVKLNITAELLTAQDEQKNIPLVLDSCTHSADSLKITLLNRFVPVPFQRLFKSLSKILPGLVQSKVCSLLKEVLSCSDTPIVETIFDRHDGLQTGICH
;
A
#
# COMPACT_ATOMS: atom_id res chain seq x y z
N MET A 1 -33.34 -38.14 56.37
CA MET A 1 -32.11 -38.68 55.76
C MET A 1 -31.35 -37.46 55.23
N PHE A 2 -30.30 -36.91 55.88
CA PHE A 2 -28.89 -37.39 55.94
C PHE A 2 -28.40 -37.79 54.53
N GLN A 3 -27.33 -37.29 53.88
CA GLN A 3 -26.01 -36.72 54.24
C GLN A 3 -25.49 -35.88 53.03
N ILE A 4 -24.80 -34.73 53.17
CA ILE A 4 -23.37 -34.46 53.47
C ILE A 4 -22.36 -34.91 52.39
N GLY A 5 -21.48 -33.96 52.01
CA GLY A 5 -20.14 -34.16 51.42
C GLY A 5 -19.87 -33.15 50.31
N GLY A 6 -19.27 -31.96 50.53
CA GLY A 6 -17.83 -31.72 50.82
C GLY A 6 -17.10 -31.49 49.48
N LEU A 7 -16.23 -30.50 49.22
CA LEU A 7 -15.37 -29.65 50.04
C LEU A 7 -14.86 -28.46 49.16
N ILE A 8 -14.60 -27.32 49.80
CA ILE A 8 -13.98 -26.10 49.27
C ILE A 8 -12.46 -26.28 49.14
N VAL A 9 -11.82 -25.76 48.08
CA VAL A 9 -10.44 -25.22 48.16
C VAL A 9 -10.36 -23.93 47.35
N PHE A 10 -10.39 -22.80 48.05
CA PHE A 10 -9.91 -21.50 47.58
C PHE A 10 -8.37 -21.52 47.62
N CYS A 11 -7.71 -21.21 46.51
CA CYS A 11 -6.34 -20.69 46.54
C CYS A 11 -6.40 -19.25 46.04
N GLY A 12 -6.47 -18.32 47.00
CA GLY A 12 -6.21 -16.91 46.76
C GLY A 12 -4.70 -16.67 46.64
N LEU A 13 -4.35 -15.68 45.83
CA LEU A 13 -3.11 -14.91 46.01
C LEU A 13 -3.31 -13.49 45.42
N LEU A 14 -4.24 -12.73 46.00
CA LEU A 14 -4.25 -11.27 45.89
C LEU A 14 -3.64 -10.72 47.17
N GLY A 15 -2.32 -10.65 47.19
CA GLY A 15 -1.56 -9.88 48.18
C GLY A 15 -1.26 -8.50 47.60
N GLN A 16 -2.12 -7.53 47.88
CA GLN A 16 -1.74 -6.11 47.86
C GLN A 16 -0.91 -5.84 49.11
N THR A 17 0.28 -5.25 48.96
CA THR A 17 1.01 -4.64 50.07
C THR A 17 1.48 -3.25 49.64
N THR A 18 0.69 -2.24 50.00
CA THR A 18 1.15 -0.86 50.14
C THR A 18 1.45 -0.59 51.60
N ALA A 19 2.63 0.00 51.84
CA ALA A 19 2.96 0.98 52.88
C ALA A 19 4.16 0.63 53.78
N LEU A 20 5.15 1.54 53.70
CA LEU A 20 5.83 2.19 54.81
C LEU A 20 7.04 1.47 55.44
N LEU A 21 8.23 1.96 55.07
CA LEU A 21 9.27 2.30 56.05
C LEU A 21 10.18 3.41 55.49
N GLU A 22 9.93 4.65 55.94
CA GLU A 22 11.00 5.65 56.05
C GLU A 22 12.00 5.16 57.09
N THR A 23 13.30 5.21 56.77
CA THR A 23 14.39 5.68 57.64
C THR A 23 15.74 5.42 56.96
N LEU A 24 16.38 6.51 56.51
CA LEU A 24 17.82 6.58 56.23
C LEU A 24 18.60 6.23 57.52
N PRO A 25 19.82 5.64 57.43
CA PRO A 25 21.01 6.46 57.18
C PRO A 25 22.06 5.81 56.24
N LEU A 26 22.97 6.66 55.77
CA LEU A 26 24.08 6.37 54.87
C LEU A 26 25.04 5.27 55.37
N SER A 27 25.56 4.45 54.45
CA SER A 27 26.97 4.03 54.47
C SER A 27 27.49 3.80 53.05
N LEU A 28 28.70 4.30 52.85
CA LEU A 28 29.43 4.49 51.61
C LEU A 28 29.95 3.16 51.02
N ASN A 29 30.15 3.18 49.70
CA ASN A 29 31.19 2.44 48.97
C ASN A 29 30.80 1.07 48.38
N GLN A 30 30.41 1.06 47.10
CA GLN A 30 30.84 0.04 46.14
C GLN A 30 30.56 0.50 44.70
N THR A 31 31.65 0.78 44.00
CA THR A 31 31.74 1.16 42.59
C THR A 31 31.22 0.02 41.72
N GLN A 32 29.97 0.09 41.27
CA GLN A 32 29.41 -0.85 40.30
C GLN A 32 29.36 -0.18 38.91
N PRO A 33 29.90 -0.81 37.85
CA PRO A 33 29.87 -0.24 36.51
C PRO A 33 28.42 -0.10 36.07
N LEU A 34 28.05 1.06 35.52
CA LEU A 34 26.78 1.26 34.84
C LEU A 34 26.70 0.26 33.67
N THR A 35 25.99 -0.85 33.90
CA THR A 35 25.45 -1.67 32.82
C THR A 35 24.51 -0.77 32.04
N VAL A 36 24.99 -0.28 30.90
CA VAL A 36 24.16 0.32 29.87
C VAL A 36 23.07 -0.69 29.57
N ALA A 37 21.84 -0.38 30.00
CA ALA A 37 20.67 -1.14 29.61
C ALA A 37 20.66 -1.16 28.08
N PRO A 38 20.59 -2.33 27.42
CA PRO A 38 20.39 -2.36 25.99
C PRO A 38 19.08 -1.64 25.69
N SER A 39 19.10 -0.66 24.80
CA SER A 39 17.88 -0.09 24.23
C SER A 39 16.95 -1.24 23.80
N PRO A 40 15.63 -1.12 24.00
CA PRO A 40 14.70 -2.19 23.63
C PRO A 40 14.83 -2.43 22.13
N ALA A 41 15.38 -3.58 21.76
CA ALA A 41 15.38 -4.04 20.37
C ALA A 41 13.92 -4.20 19.95
N LEU A 42 13.44 -3.26 19.12
CA LEU A 42 12.11 -3.32 18.52
C LEU A 42 11.95 -4.67 17.82
N SER A 43 10.84 -5.34 18.07
CA SER A 43 10.57 -6.61 17.44
C SER A 43 10.33 -6.40 15.93
N HIS A 44 10.71 -7.35 15.10
CA HIS A 44 10.62 -7.25 13.64
C HIS A 44 9.20 -6.86 13.15
N THR A 45 8.17 -7.25 13.89
CA THR A 45 6.76 -6.91 13.63
C THR A 45 6.48 -5.42 13.78
N ASP A 46 7.11 -4.75 14.76
CA ASP A 46 6.87 -3.35 15.08
C ASP A 46 7.46 -2.42 14.00
N PHE A 47 8.58 -2.83 13.40
CA PHE A 47 9.18 -2.11 12.28
C PHE A 47 8.34 -2.20 11.01
N ALA A 48 7.90 -3.40 10.63
CA ALA A 48 7.07 -3.60 9.43
C ALA A 48 5.75 -2.81 9.50
N GLY A 49 5.11 -2.79 10.68
CA GLY A 49 3.92 -1.97 10.91
C GLY A 49 4.18 -0.48 10.79
N SER A 50 5.27 0.00 11.39
CA SER A 50 5.66 1.42 11.31
C SER A 50 6.02 1.86 9.90
N LEU A 51 6.72 1.00 9.15
CA LEU A 51 7.05 1.23 7.74
C LEU A 51 5.79 1.33 6.88
N SER A 52 4.84 0.42 7.07
CA SER A 52 3.53 0.44 6.39
C SER A 52 2.81 1.78 6.58
N ILE A 53 2.72 2.25 7.83
CA ILE A 53 2.08 3.53 8.17
C ILE A 53 2.82 4.70 7.52
N ALA A 54 4.14 4.73 7.63
CA ALA A 54 4.96 5.81 7.11
C ALA A 54 4.83 5.89 5.57
N LEU A 55 4.94 4.76 4.87
CA LEU A 55 4.77 4.69 3.41
C LEU A 55 3.36 5.07 2.97
N SER A 56 2.32 4.64 3.70
CA SER A 56 0.94 5.04 3.43
C SER A 56 0.79 6.56 3.45
N ASN A 57 1.27 7.19 4.53
CA ASN A 57 1.22 8.64 4.68
C ASN A 57 2.03 9.36 3.62
N GLY A 58 3.23 8.86 3.30
CA GLY A 58 4.07 9.40 2.23
C GLY A 58 3.36 9.37 0.88
N LEU A 59 2.80 8.22 0.48
CA LEU A 59 2.08 8.07 -0.78
C LEU A 59 0.86 8.99 -0.87
N LEU A 60 0.11 9.14 0.24
CA LEU A 60 -1.03 10.05 0.28
C LEU A 60 -0.61 11.53 0.18
N SER A 61 0.49 11.90 0.83
CA SER A 61 1.04 13.27 0.83
C SER A 61 1.58 13.65 -0.56
N GLU A 62 2.25 12.71 -1.24
CA GLU A 62 2.68 12.87 -2.64
C GLU A 62 1.50 12.81 -3.66
N GLY A 63 0.27 12.79 -3.17
CA GLY A 63 -0.91 12.93 -4.01
C GLY A 63 -1.23 11.69 -4.85
N LEU A 64 -0.98 10.48 -4.32
CA LEU A 64 -1.35 9.21 -4.96
C LEU A 64 -2.80 9.21 -5.46
N LEU A 65 -3.75 9.62 -4.62
CA LEU A 65 -5.17 9.56 -4.97
C LEU A 65 -5.48 10.47 -6.16
N GLY A 66 -5.04 11.73 -6.12
CA GLY A 66 -5.23 12.67 -7.24
C GLY A 66 -4.49 12.27 -8.51
N SER A 67 -3.37 11.55 -8.36
CA SER A 67 -2.63 10.98 -9.47
C SER A 67 -3.38 9.83 -10.16
N LEU A 68 -4.07 8.99 -9.39
CA LEU A 68 -4.91 7.90 -9.92
C LEU A 68 -6.15 8.43 -10.65
N GLU A 69 -6.75 9.53 -10.21
CA GLU A 69 -7.89 10.15 -10.89
C GLU A 69 -7.54 10.72 -12.28
N LYS A 70 -6.28 11.11 -12.46
CA LYS A 70 -5.78 11.75 -13.70
C LYS A 70 -5.15 10.75 -14.69
N LEU A 71 -5.36 9.45 -14.51
CA LEU A 71 -4.79 8.43 -15.40
C LEU A 71 -5.30 8.59 -16.85
N PRO A 72 -4.41 8.50 -17.87
CA PRO A 72 -4.76 8.70 -19.28
C PRO A 72 -5.42 7.45 -19.91
N LEU A 73 -6.46 6.92 -19.27
CA LEU A 73 -7.11 5.66 -19.66
C LEU A 73 -7.63 5.70 -21.10
N LEU A 74 -8.42 6.72 -21.46
CA LEU A 74 -9.01 6.81 -22.79
C LEU A 74 -7.95 6.91 -23.90
N ASN A 75 -6.90 7.67 -23.69
CA ASN A 75 -5.82 7.86 -24.67
C ASN A 75 -5.06 6.54 -24.89
N THR A 76 -4.84 5.79 -23.82
CA THR A 76 -4.17 4.48 -23.87
C THR A 76 -5.05 3.42 -24.54
N LEU A 77 -6.36 3.40 -24.25
CA LEU A 77 -7.33 2.52 -24.92
C LEU A 77 -7.39 2.76 -26.43
N LYS A 78 -7.35 4.03 -26.85
CA LYS A 78 -7.32 4.38 -28.28
C LYS A 78 -6.05 3.86 -28.95
N GLY A 79 -4.91 3.90 -28.26
CA GLY A 79 -3.62 3.37 -28.74
C GLY A 79 -3.58 1.85 -28.85
N GLU A 80 -4.20 1.10 -27.92
CA GLU A 80 -4.24 -0.37 -27.96
C GLU A 80 -4.99 -0.89 -29.21
N GLY A 81 -5.99 -0.14 -29.68
CA GLY A 81 -6.71 -0.42 -30.92
C GLY A 81 -5.90 -0.21 -32.21
N VAL A 82 -4.68 0.35 -32.13
CA VAL A 82 -3.79 0.62 -33.29
C VAL A 82 -2.76 -0.50 -33.49
N THR A 83 -2.78 -1.58 -32.69
CA THR A 83 -1.91 -2.74 -32.90
C THR A 83 -2.40 -3.71 -33.98
N THR A 84 -2.99 -3.20 -35.07
CA THR A 84 -2.98 -3.96 -36.32
C THR A 84 -1.61 -3.78 -36.95
N LYS A 85 -0.77 -4.81 -36.88
CA LYS A 85 0.36 -5.05 -37.79
C LYS A 85 0.04 -4.42 -39.15
N ALA A 86 0.79 -3.39 -39.52
CA ALA A 86 0.73 -2.76 -40.81
C ALA A 86 1.05 -3.81 -41.89
N VAL A 87 0.00 -4.45 -42.42
CA VAL A 87 0.00 -5.01 -43.76
C VAL A 87 -0.38 -3.87 -44.70
N PHE A 88 0.49 -2.86 -44.80
CA PHE A 88 0.40 -1.83 -45.81
C PHE A 88 1.25 -2.27 -47.01
N GLY A 89 0.61 -3.07 -47.86
CA GLY A 89 1.15 -3.52 -49.14
C GLY A 89 0.02 -3.69 -50.14
N GLY A 90 -0.64 -2.59 -50.50
CA GLY A 90 -1.55 -2.55 -51.64
C GLY A 90 -2.95 -2.00 -51.35
N LEU A 91 -3.33 -1.06 -52.22
CA LEU A 91 -4.70 -0.56 -52.45
C LEU A 91 -5.22 0.54 -51.50
N LEU A 92 -4.95 1.79 -51.91
CA LEU A 92 -5.78 2.94 -51.55
C LEU A 92 -7.25 2.63 -51.86
N GLY A 93 -8.09 2.57 -50.83
CA GLY A 93 -9.53 2.46 -50.99
C GLY A 93 -10.24 2.32 -49.66
N LYS A 94 -10.52 3.46 -49.00
CA LYS A 94 -11.33 3.60 -47.76
C LYS A 94 -10.69 3.13 -46.45
N ILE A 95 -9.77 3.95 -45.92
CA ILE A 95 -9.32 3.85 -44.53
C ILE A 95 -10.11 4.85 -43.69
N ALA A 96 -11.38 4.57 -43.44
CA ALA A 96 -12.19 5.33 -42.50
C ALA A 96 -13.10 4.41 -41.67
N THR A 97 -12.59 3.26 -41.25
CA THR A 97 -13.47 2.29 -40.59
C THR A 97 -12.76 1.36 -39.61
N VAL A 98 -12.23 1.90 -38.49
CA VAL A 98 -12.02 1.05 -37.29
C VAL A 98 -12.31 1.77 -35.96
N ILE A 99 -12.32 3.11 -35.91
CA ILE A 99 -12.49 3.87 -34.64
C ILE A 99 -13.97 4.17 -34.31
N ARG A 100 -14.95 3.64 -35.05
CA ARG A 100 -16.40 3.89 -34.79
C ARG A 100 -17.06 2.96 -33.77
N PHE A 101 -16.33 2.02 -33.15
CA PHE A 101 -16.98 0.96 -32.36
C PHE A 101 -17.27 1.30 -30.90
N MET A 102 -16.73 2.39 -30.37
CA MET A 102 -17.03 2.78 -29.00
C MET A 102 -17.28 4.29 -28.97
N ASN A 103 -18.55 4.67 -28.91
CA ASN A 103 -18.98 6.05 -28.68
C ASN A 103 -18.69 6.48 -27.23
N ILE A 104 -17.46 6.25 -26.77
CA ILE A 104 -16.95 6.61 -25.45
C ILE A 104 -16.47 8.04 -25.53
N ILE A 105 -17.12 8.87 -24.74
CA ILE A 105 -16.72 10.25 -24.54
C ILE A 105 -15.49 10.28 -23.64
N ASP A 106 -15.54 9.48 -22.56
CA ASP A 106 -14.60 9.60 -21.46
C ASP A 106 -14.49 8.30 -20.64
N VAL A 107 -13.31 8.07 -20.08
CA VAL A 107 -13.06 7.02 -19.09
C VAL A 107 -12.25 7.61 -17.95
N LYS A 108 -12.83 7.63 -16.76
CA LYS A 108 -12.25 8.27 -15.57
C LYS A 108 -12.20 7.33 -14.38
N VAL A 109 -11.14 7.45 -13.60
CA VAL A 109 -11.07 6.92 -12.24
C VAL A 109 -11.66 7.95 -11.28
N THR A 110 -12.43 7.50 -10.31
CA THR A 110 -12.97 8.34 -9.22
C THR A 110 -12.92 7.57 -7.91
N HIS A 111 -12.94 8.30 -6.80
CA HIS A 111 -12.94 7.73 -5.46
C HIS A 111 -11.83 6.68 -5.25
N PRO A 112 -10.58 6.94 -5.68
CA PRO A 112 -9.50 6.03 -5.36
C PRO A 112 -9.26 6.04 -3.85
N ARG A 113 -8.97 4.86 -3.31
CA ARG A 113 -8.69 4.61 -1.91
C ARG A 113 -7.45 3.73 -1.81
N LEU A 114 -6.54 4.15 -0.93
CA LEU A 114 -5.46 3.31 -0.45
C LEU A 114 -5.99 2.56 0.77
N LEU A 115 -5.95 1.23 0.72
CA LEU A 115 -6.25 0.37 1.87
C LEU A 115 -4.96 0.14 2.67
N ASP A 116 -5.07 -0.49 3.84
CA ASP A 116 -3.92 -0.73 4.72
C ASP A 116 -2.84 -1.55 4.00
N LEU A 117 -1.60 -1.06 4.03
CA LEU A 117 -0.48 -1.73 3.38
C LEU A 117 -0.07 -2.95 4.22
N ASP A 118 0.18 -4.06 3.53
CA ASP A 118 0.70 -5.26 4.15
C ASP A 118 2.21 -5.35 3.88
N THR A 119 3.01 -5.37 4.95
CA THR A 119 4.47 -5.37 4.85
C THR A 119 5.02 -6.63 5.51
N VAL A 120 5.72 -7.42 4.72
CA VAL A 120 6.33 -8.67 5.16
C VAL A 120 7.83 -8.58 4.97
N GLN A 121 8.59 -8.88 6.03
CA GLN A 121 10.04 -9.00 5.93
C GLN A 121 10.42 -10.37 5.37
N SER A 122 11.44 -10.40 4.51
CA SER A 122 12.00 -11.64 4.01
C SER A 122 12.71 -12.43 5.12
N PRO A 123 12.79 -13.76 5.05
CA PRO A 123 13.42 -14.58 6.09
C PRO A 123 14.92 -14.28 6.31
N ASP A 124 15.60 -13.78 5.28
CA ASP A 124 16.99 -13.32 5.31
C ASP A 124 17.16 -11.93 5.93
N GLY A 125 16.06 -11.23 6.23
CA GLY A 125 16.06 -9.93 6.91
C GLY A 125 16.48 -8.74 6.03
N GLY A 126 16.99 -8.99 4.83
CA GLY A 126 17.52 -7.97 3.91
C GLY A 126 16.48 -7.30 3.02
N ARG A 127 15.24 -7.81 2.98
CA ARG A 127 14.20 -7.29 2.07
C ARG A 127 12.85 -7.13 2.77
N PHE A 128 12.08 -6.15 2.31
CA PHE A 128 10.69 -5.96 2.68
C PHE A 128 9.82 -6.04 1.44
N TYR A 129 8.78 -6.87 1.50
CA TYR A 129 7.74 -6.93 0.48
C TYR A 129 6.54 -6.14 0.97
N VAL A 130 6.24 -5.03 0.30
CA VAL A 130 5.13 -4.15 0.61
C VAL A 130 4.03 -4.35 -0.41
N THR A 131 2.87 -4.81 0.04
CA THR A 131 1.65 -4.87 -0.75
C THR A 131 0.85 -3.59 -0.53
N ILE A 132 0.55 -2.90 -1.63
CA ILE A 132 -0.18 -1.63 -1.70
C ILE A 132 -1.54 -1.92 -2.35
N PRO A 133 -2.57 -2.23 -1.54
CA PRO A 133 -3.92 -2.50 -2.03
C PRO A 133 -4.67 -1.21 -2.37
N LEU A 134 -5.17 -1.13 -3.61
CA LEU A 134 -5.90 -0.01 -4.14
C LEU A 134 -7.33 -0.42 -4.50
N ASP A 135 -8.29 0.46 -4.18
CA ASP A 135 -9.70 0.31 -4.54
C ASP A 135 -10.23 1.60 -5.15
N MET A 136 -10.90 1.51 -6.30
CA MET A 136 -11.34 2.70 -7.04
C MET A 136 -12.56 2.41 -7.92
N ILE A 137 -13.23 3.46 -8.39
CA ILE A 137 -14.38 3.34 -9.30
C ILE A 137 -14.00 3.86 -10.68
N LEU A 138 -14.11 3.00 -11.67
CA LEU A 138 -14.01 3.34 -13.09
C LEU A 138 -15.37 3.81 -13.60
N ASN A 139 -15.44 5.00 -14.18
CA ASN A 139 -16.62 5.55 -14.83
C ASN A 139 -16.38 5.66 -16.34
N VAL A 140 -17.25 5.05 -17.13
CA VAL A 140 -17.22 5.09 -18.59
C VAL A 140 -18.43 5.89 -19.07
N ASN A 141 -18.18 7.04 -19.68
CA ASN A 141 -19.21 7.90 -20.23
C ASN A 141 -19.39 7.63 -21.73
N MET A 142 -20.62 7.35 -22.15
CA MET A 142 -20.93 7.02 -23.54
C MET A 142 -22.05 7.88 -24.13
N LEU A 143 -21.84 8.29 -25.39
CA LEU A 143 -22.80 9.05 -26.19
C LEU A 143 -24.09 8.26 -26.49
N LEU A 144 -24.01 6.94 -26.67
CA LEU A 144 -25.13 6.14 -27.19
C LEU A 144 -26.16 5.70 -26.15
N VAL A 145 -25.76 5.56 -24.88
CA VAL A 145 -26.61 4.93 -23.85
C VAL A 145 -27.17 5.97 -22.88
N GLY A 146 -26.78 7.25 -23.02
CA GLY A 146 -27.17 8.34 -22.10
C GLY A 146 -26.84 8.08 -20.63
N SER A 147 -26.12 6.99 -20.34
CA SER A 147 -25.94 6.42 -19.02
C SER A 147 -24.48 6.10 -18.79
N LEU A 148 -24.06 6.34 -17.56
CA LEU A 148 -22.70 6.17 -17.09
C LEU A 148 -22.53 4.74 -16.56
N LEU A 149 -21.58 4.01 -17.12
CA LEU A 149 -21.19 2.71 -16.57
C LEU A 149 -20.15 2.90 -15.48
N LYS A 150 -20.32 2.12 -14.40
CA LYS A 150 -19.44 2.09 -13.24
C LYS A 150 -18.90 0.69 -13.05
N GLY A 151 -17.58 0.59 -12.91
CA GLY A 151 -16.89 -0.63 -12.49
C GLY A 151 -16.11 -0.37 -11.21
N GLY A 152 -16.32 -1.17 -10.17
CA GLY A 152 -15.42 -1.20 -9.02
C GLY A 152 -14.15 -1.94 -9.41
N VAL A 153 -12.99 -1.39 -9.06
CA VAL A 153 -11.68 -1.94 -9.39
C VAL A 153 -10.89 -2.11 -8.12
N LYS A 154 -10.46 -3.34 -7.86
CA LYS A 154 -9.43 -3.64 -6.85
C LYS A 154 -8.16 -4.07 -7.56
N LEU A 155 -7.01 -3.59 -7.09
CA LEU A 155 -5.71 -3.90 -7.67
C LEU A 155 -4.64 -3.78 -6.57
N ASN A 156 -3.69 -4.71 -6.54
CA ASN A 156 -2.56 -4.65 -5.63
C ASN A 156 -1.29 -4.37 -6.42
N ILE A 157 -0.47 -3.47 -5.87
CA ILE A 157 0.92 -3.28 -6.30
C ILE A 157 1.82 -3.89 -5.23
N THR A 158 2.81 -4.65 -5.64
CA THR A 158 3.84 -5.22 -4.77
C THR A 158 5.14 -4.51 -5.04
N ALA A 159 5.75 -3.97 -3.99
CA ALA A 159 7.06 -3.34 -4.03
C ALA A 159 8.05 -4.13 -3.17
N GLU A 160 9.27 -4.29 -3.66
CA GLU A 160 10.39 -4.88 -2.95
C GLU A 160 11.35 -3.77 -2.54
N LEU A 161 11.57 -3.66 -1.24
CA LEU A 161 12.48 -2.69 -0.65
C LEU A 161 13.69 -3.42 -0.10
N LEU A 162 14.88 -2.97 -0.46
CA LEU A 162 16.14 -3.48 0.06
C LEU A 162 16.69 -2.55 1.13
N THR A 163 17.24 -3.12 2.17
CA THR A 163 18.09 -2.39 3.11
C THR A 163 19.47 -2.23 2.49
N ALA A 164 19.76 -1.06 1.92
CA ALA A 164 21.10 -0.77 1.44
C ALA A 164 21.99 -0.47 2.66
N GLN A 165 23.10 -1.20 2.79
CA GLN A 165 24.08 -0.94 3.84
C GLN A 165 25.01 0.18 3.35
N ASP A 166 24.93 1.34 3.98
CA ASP A 166 25.88 2.43 3.77
C ASP A 166 27.10 2.23 4.73
N GLU A 167 28.30 2.57 4.26
CA GLU A 167 29.56 2.52 5.02
C GLU A 167 29.52 3.36 6.32
N GLN A 168 28.59 4.30 6.43
CA GLN A 168 28.32 5.16 7.58
C GLN A 168 27.23 4.63 8.54
N LYS A 169 26.86 3.34 8.48
CA LYS A 169 25.92 2.68 9.43
C LYS A 169 24.45 3.13 9.34
N ASN A 170 24.09 3.99 8.39
CA ASN A 170 22.69 4.26 8.06
C ASN A 170 22.20 3.17 7.09
N ILE A 171 20.96 2.74 7.25
CA ILE A 171 20.37 1.71 6.38
C ILE A 171 19.25 2.36 5.55
N PRO A 172 19.57 3.02 4.42
CA PRO A 172 18.55 3.53 3.50
C PRO A 172 17.74 2.37 2.89
N LEU A 173 16.41 2.52 2.89
CA LEU A 173 15.52 1.63 2.14
C LEU A 173 15.48 2.06 0.68
N VAL A 174 15.85 1.16 -0.22
CA VAL A 174 15.88 1.42 -1.66
C VAL A 174 14.82 0.57 -2.35
N LEU A 175 14.09 1.16 -3.30
CA LEU A 175 13.15 0.44 -4.15
C LEU A 175 13.92 -0.40 -5.19
N ASP A 176 13.84 -1.72 -5.09
CA ASP A 176 14.45 -2.65 -6.05
C ASP A 176 13.47 -2.98 -7.17
N SER A 177 12.30 -3.52 -6.81
CA SER A 177 11.27 -3.91 -7.77
C SER A 177 9.90 -3.36 -7.37
N CYS A 178 9.07 -3.06 -8.38
CA CYS A 178 7.70 -2.58 -8.16
C CYS A 178 6.81 -3.02 -9.31
N THR A 179 5.88 -3.92 -9.02
CA THR A 179 5.03 -4.60 -10.00
C THR A 179 3.58 -4.70 -9.54
N HIS A 180 2.63 -4.72 -10.47
CA HIS A 180 1.28 -5.14 -10.13
C HIS A 180 1.26 -6.66 -9.88
N SER A 181 0.42 -7.13 -8.95
CA SER A 181 0.24 -8.57 -8.73
C SER A 181 -0.71 -9.12 -9.81
N ALA A 182 -0.28 -10.13 -10.56
CA ALA A 182 -0.97 -10.63 -11.76
C ALA A 182 -2.47 -10.94 -11.57
N ASP A 183 -2.83 -11.50 -10.41
CA ASP A 183 -4.21 -11.94 -10.10
C ASP A 183 -4.98 -10.98 -9.19
N SER A 184 -4.39 -9.82 -8.85
CA SER A 184 -5.03 -8.87 -7.94
C SER A 184 -6.10 -8.00 -8.60
N LEU A 185 -6.04 -7.86 -9.93
CA LEU A 185 -7.01 -7.05 -10.66
C LEU A 185 -8.39 -7.71 -10.61
N LYS A 186 -9.33 -7.06 -9.93
CA LYS A 186 -10.75 -7.43 -9.92
C LYS A 186 -11.58 -6.25 -10.38
N ILE A 187 -12.24 -6.40 -11.52
CA ILE A 187 -13.19 -5.41 -12.03
C ILE A 187 -14.60 -5.98 -11.86
N THR A 188 -15.40 -5.36 -11.01
CA THR A 188 -16.80 -5.71 -10.76
C THR A 188 -17.69 -4.66 -11.36
N LEU A 189 -18.59 -5.04 -12.25
CA LEU A 189 -19.54 -4.09 -12.79
C LEU A 189 -20.61 -3.75 -11.75
N LEU A 190 -20.85 -2.45 -11.55
CA LEU A 190 -21.78 -1.94 -10.55
C LEU A 190 -23.17 -1.62 -11.15
N ASN A 191 -23.31 -1.66 -12.49
CA ASN A 191 -24.58 -1.45 -13.17
C ASN A 191 -25.32 -2.78 -13.39
N ARG A 192 -26.66 -2.73 -13.27
CA ARG A 192 -27.56 -3.88 -13.42
C ARG A 192 -27.69 -4.37 -14.87
N PHE A 193 -27.37 -3.55 -15.87
CA PHE A 193 -27.52 -3.89 -17.30
C PHE A 193 -26.23 -3.61 -18.09
N VAL A 194 -25.82 -4.59 -18.89
CA VAL A 194 -24.52 -4.59 -19.60
C VAL A 194 -24.70 -5.00 -21.05
N PRO A 195 -24.85 -4.04 -21.97
CA PRO A 195 -24.75 -4.33 -23.39
C PRO A 195 -23.44 -5.04 -23.77
N VAL A 196 -23.52 -5.97 -24.72
CA VAL A 196 -22.37 -6.75 -25.24
C VAL A 196 -21.11 -5.93 -25.62
N PRO A 197 -21.17 -4.70 -26.19
CA PRO A 197 -19.95 -3.94 -26.50
C PRO A 197 -19.08 -3.62 -25.28
N PHE A 198 -19.63 -3.71 -24.06
CA PHE A 198 -18.89 -3.43 -22.83
C PHE A 198 -17.90 -4.53 -22.44
N GLN A 199 -18.11 -5.78 -22.85
CA GLN A 199 -17.16 -6.85 -22.54
C GLN A 199 -15.79 -6.62 -23.17
N ARG A 200 -15.75 -6.13 -24.42
CA ARG A 200 -14.49 -5.79 -25.10
C ARG A 200 -13.77 -4.65 -24.40
N LEU A 201 -14.53 -3.66 -23.93
CA LEU A 201 -14.01 -2.52 -23.18
C LEU A 201 -13.33 -2.95 -21.89
N PHE A 202 -14.03 -3.71 -21.06
CA PHE A 202 -13.48 -4.17 -19.80
C PHE A 202 -12.27 -5.09 -20.02
N LYS A 203 -12.25 -5.85 -21.11
CA LYS A 203 -11.08 -6.66 -21.50
C LYS A 203 -9.86 -5.84 -21.92
N SER A 204 -10.04 -4.71 -22.62
CA SER A 204 -8.93 -3.80 -22.92
C SER A 204 -8.48 -3.06 -21.66
N LEU A 205 -9.43 -2.55 -20.86
CA LEU A 205 -9.15 -1.92 -19.58
C LEU A 205 -8.37 -2.83 -18.63
N SER A 206 -8.70 -4.12 -18.58
CA SER A 206 -7.99 -5.07 -17.73
C SER A 206 -6.53 -5.28 -18.14
N LYS A 207 -6.16 -4.94 -19.37
CA LYS A 207 -4.76 -5.02 -19.84
C LYS A 207 -3.99 -3.73 -19.56
N ILE A 208 -4.63 -2.57 -19.76
CA ILE A 208 -3.93 -1.28 -19.65
C ILE A 208 -3.89 -0.74 -18.22
N LEU A 209 -4.92 -1.01 -17.42
CA LEU A 209 -5.11 -0.39 -16.12
C LEU A 209 -4.02 -0.81 -15.12
N PRO A 210 -3.64 -2.10 -15.01
CA PRO A 210 -2.56 -2.50 -14.11
C PRO A 210 -1.24 -1.78 -14.39
N GLY A 211 -0.84 -1.68 -15.67
CA GLY A 211 0.40 -1.02 -16.07
C GLY A 211 0.41 0.48 -15.78
N LEU A 212 -0.72 1.17 -16.02
CA LEU A 212 -0.84 2.60 -15.74
C LEU A 212 -0.81 2.89 -14.23
N VAL A 213 -1.52 2.09 -13.44
CA VAL A 213 -1.53 2.24 -11.97
C VAL A 213 -0.16 1.92 -11.40
N GLN A 214 0.47 0.82 -11.83
CA GLN A 214 1.83 0.46 -11.43
C GLN A 214 2.80 1.60 -11.74
N SER A 215 2.82 2.10 -12.98
CA SER A 215 3.73 3.19 -13.36
C SER A 215 3.60 4.41 -12.45
N LYS A 216 2.37 4.78 -12.07
CA LYS A 216 2.14 5.95 -11.23
C LYS A 216 2.48 5.69 -9.75
N VAL A 217 2.08 4.54 -9.21
CA VAL A 217 2.38 4.15 -7.82
C VAL A 217 3.88 4.00 -7.61
N CYS A 218 4.58 3.32 -8.52
CA CYS A 218 6.01 3.09 -8.40
C CYS A 218 6.83 4.38 -8.49
N SER A 219 6.42 5.34 -9.33
CA SER A 219 7.06 6.67 -9.39
C SER A 219 6.94 7.39 -8.06
N LEU A 220 5.73 7.45 -7.50
CA LEU A 220 5.48 8.12 -6.22
C LEU A 220 6.18 7.41 -5.07
N LEU A 221 6.20 6.07 -5.07
CA LEU A 221 6.92 5.31 -4.05
C LEU A 221 8.41 5.63 -4.08
N LYS A 222 9.01 5.77 -5.26
CA LYS A 222 10.40 6.21 -5.40
C LYS A 222 10.61 7.63 -4.85
N GLU A 223 9.69 8.55 -5.13
CA GLU A 223 9.71 9.92 -4.61
C GLU A 223 9.67 9.92 -3.07
N VAL A 224 8.72 9.19 -2.46
CA VAL A 224 8.58 9.03 -1.01
C VAL A 224 9.86 8.47 -0.37
N LEU A 225 10.46 7.45 -0.98
CA LEU A 225 11.69 6.85 -0.46
C LEU A 225 12.90 7.78 -0.62
N SER A 226 12.94 8.58 -1.68
CA SER A 226 14.04 9.54 -1.94
C SER A 226 14.00 10.79 -1.07
N CYS A 227 12.82 11.14 -0.56
CA CYS A 227 12.58 12.31 0.29
C CYS A 227 13.02 12.10 1.74
N SER A 228 13.31 10.86 2.12
CA SER A 228 13.84 10.52 3.45
C SER A 228 15.34 10.84 3.49
N ASP A 229 15.71 12.11 3.69
CA ASP A 229 17.11 12.56 3.86
C ASP A 229 17.78 11.99 5.14
N THR A 230 16.97 11.54 6.10
CA THR A 230 17.37 10.66 7.21
C THR A 230 16.91 9.23 6.90
N PRO A 231 17.64 8.18 7.29
CA PRO A 231 17.19 6.81 7.04
C PRO A 231 15.78 6.60 7.62
N ILE A 232 14.83 6.12 6.80
CA ILE A 232 13.42 5.89 7.21
C ILE A 232 13.36 5.13 8.53
N VAL A 233 14.31 4.22 8.70
CA VAL A 233 14.59 3.46 9.92
C VAL A 233 14.70 4.37 11.14
N GLU A 234 15.58 5.37 11.15
CA GLU A 234 15.73 6.31 12.28
C GLU A 234 14.48 7.20 12.48
N THR A 235 13.82 7.64 11.40
CA THR A 235 12.58 8.44 11.53
C THR A 235 11.40 7.65 12.10
N ILE A 236 11.41 6.32 11.97
CA ILE A 236 10.43 5.43 12.60
C ILE A 236 10.76 5.29 14.10
N PHE A 237 12.04 5.22 14.45
CA PHE A 237 12.51 5.15 15.84
C PHE A 237 12.25 6.46 16.61
N ASP A 238 12.50 7.63 16.02
CA ASP A 238 12.21 8.93 16.65
C ASP A 238 10.70 9.22 16.76
N ARG A 239 9.87 8.69 15.85
CA ARG A 239 8.42 8.91 15.86
C ARG A 239 7.66 8.16 16.95
N HIS A 240 8.29 7.24 17.67
CA HIS A 240 7.65 6.58 18.80
C HIS A 240 7.46 7.51 20.03
N ASP A 241 8.15 8.65 20.09
CA ASP A 241 8.08 9.58 21.24
C ASP A 241 7.30 10.88 20.99
N GLY A 242 6.70 11.11 19.81
CA GLY A 242 5.85 12.30 19.64
C GLY A 242 5.39 12.63 18.22
N LEU A 243 4.07 12.67 18.07
CA LEU A 243 3.25 13.49 17.16
C LEU A 243 3.64 13.61 15.66
N GLN A 244 2.86 12.90 14.83
CA GLN A 244 2.35 13.24 13.49
C GLN A 244 3.07 14.33 12.69
N THR A 245 4.06 13.92 11.89
CA THR A 245 4.38 14.55 10.59
C THR A 245 4.78 13.45 9.59
N GLY A 246 4.39 13.64 8.32
CA GLY A 246 4.58 12.66 7.23
C GLY A 246 6.05 12.41 6.90
N ILE A 247 6.35 11.39 6.09
CA ILE A 247 7.73 11.15 5.61
C ILE A 247 8.27 12.36 4.82
N CYS A 248 7.39 13.12 4.16
CA CYS A 248 7.71 14.35 3.46
C CYS A 248 6.86 15.47 4.02
N HIS A 249 7.39 16.28 4.95
CA HIS A 249 6.87 17.61 5.30
C HIS A 249 7.89 18.44 6.07
#